data_AF-X8DFG9-F1
#
_entry.id   AF-X8DFG9-F1
#
_cell.length_a   1.000
_cell.length_b   1.000
_cell.length_c   1.000
_cell.angle_alpha   90.00
_cell.angle_beta   90.00
_cell.angle_gamma   90.00
#
_symmetry.space_group_name_H-M   'P 1'
#
loop_
_entity.id
_entity.type
_entity.pdbx_description
1 polymer ?
#
loop_
_entity_poly.entity_id
_entity_poly.type
_entity_poly.pdbx_seq_one_letter_code
_entity_poly.pdbx_strand_id
1 'polypeptide(L)'
;MVDITRFSAAQMVEINGKIKPRLSDLYEQSSSLLSKRGHGIVDRAIKKGTVGGDVGMQLLFEPAMLLSLVATQDVLYDLAVVAKDIPFIGNYGLWSPCEATIAATYRHLMISGDPRAADVELWLSLPENDGRPGPPVIHQAMTNRLNGLLVEQIRSDVYAPPLKLPQFSYVMAKLRELSVMWAFGGSEAWPRPRIDEQNAGIHQQQVADFLA
;
A
#
# COMPACT_ATOMS: atom_id res chain seq x y z
N MET A 1 3.14 20.09 22.20
CA MET A 1 1.92 19.74 21.46
C MET A 1 2.28 19.76 20.00
N VAL A 2 2.13 18.63 19.30
CA VAL A 2 2.22 18.61 17.83
C VAL A 2 0.84 19.01 17.35
N ASP A 3 0.72 20.17 16.70
CA ASP A 3 -0.53 20.57 16.07
C ASP A 3 -0.78 19.62 14.90
N ILE A 4 -1.82 18.79 15.03
CA ILE A 4 -2.25 17.89 13.98
C ILE A 4 -3.03 18.72 12.97
N THR A 5 -2.53 18.82 11.74
CA THR A 5 -3.18 19.53 10.64
C THR A 5 -4.57 18.94 10.39
N ARG A 6 -5.61 19.75 10.63
CA ARG A 6 -7.00 19.39 10.34
C ARG A 6 -7.44 20.06 9.05
N PHE A 7 -7.62 19.26 8.00
CA PHE A 7 -8.16 19.75 6.74
C PHE A 7 -9.68 19.92 6.83
N SER A 8 -10.19 21.04 6.35
CA SER A 8 -11.61 21.26 6.15
C SER A 8 -12.18 20.33 5.07
N ALA A 9 -13.50 20.16 5.04
CA ALA A 9 -14.17 19.39 4.00
C ALA A 9 -13.83 19.91 2.58
N ALA A 10 -13.71 21.23 2.40
CA ALA A 10 -13.35 21.84 1.12
C ALA A 10 -11.91 21.48 0.69
N GLN A 11 -10.96 21.54 1.62
CA GLN A 11 -9.58 21.11 1.34
C GLN A 11 -9.50 19.61 1.05
N MET A 12 -10.28 18.78 1.75
CA MET A 12 -10.33 17.35 1.46
C MET A 12 -10.91 17.04 0.07
N VAL A 13 -11.88 17.83 -0.40
CA VAL A 13 -12.39 17.73 -1.78
C VAL A 13 -11.28 18.11 -2.78
N GLU A 14 -10.54 19.18 -2.51
CA GLU A 14 -9.43 19.60 -3.37
C GLU A 14 -8.32 18.54 -3.45
N ILE A 15 -7.91 17.96 -2.30
CA ILE A 15 -6.90 16.90 -2.26
C ILE A 15 -7.39 15.68 -3.05
N ASN A 16 -8.63 15.24 -2.83
CA ASN A 16 -9.21 14.15 -3.62
C ASN A 16 -9.25 14.47 -5.13
N GLY A 17 -9.54 15.72 -5.50
CA GLY A 17 -9.54 16.20 -6.87
C GLY A 17 -8.16 16.17 -7.55
N LYS A 18 -7.06 16.22 -6.77
CA LYS A 18 -5.68 16.09 -7.28
C LYS A 18 -5.20 14.63 -7.30
N ILE A 19 -5.55 13.84 -6.29
CA ILE A 19 -5.04 12.48 -6.10
C ILE A 19 -5.79 11.45 -6.94
N LYS A 20 -7.13 11.47 -6.94
CA LYS A 20 -7.92 10.42 -7.59
C LYS A 20 -7.71 10.34 -9.10
N PRO A 21 -7.61 11.46 -9.86
CA PRO A 21 -7.30 11.39 -11.28
C PRO A 21 -5.95 10.73 -11.55
N ARG A 22 -4.90 11.09 -10.81
CA ARG A 22 -3.56 10.50 -10.96
C ARG A 22 -3.56 8.99 -10.71
N LEU A 23 -4.25 8.53 -9.66
CA LEU A 23 -4.41 7.09 -9.41
C LEU A 23 -5.23 6.41 -10.51
N SER A 24 -6.30 7.05 -10.98
CA SER A 24 -7.14 6.53 -12.06
C SER A 24 -6.34 6.32 -13.33
N ASP A 25 -5.51 7.29 -13.70
CA ASP A 25 -4.67 7.22 -14.91
C ASP A 25 -3.65 6.07 -14.81
N LEU A 26 -3.02 5.89 -13.65
CA LEU A 26 -2.08 4.78 -13.41
C LEU A 26 -2.77 3.41 -13.41
N TYR A 27 -3.98 3.32 -12.86
CA TYR A 27 -4.77 2.10 -12.91
C TYR A 27 -5.23 1.77 -14.34
N GLU A 28 -5.59 2.78 -15.13
CA GLU A 28 -5.94 2.61 -16.53
C GLU A 28 -4.73 2.22 -17.39
N GLN A 29 -3.56 2.81 -17.14
CA GLN A 29 -2.32 2.38 -17.79
C GLN A 29 -2.00 0.90 -17.51
N SER A 30 -2.40 0.41 -16.34
CA SER A 30 -2.23 -0.97 -15.91
C SER A 30 -3.40 -1.88 -16.29
N SER A 31 -4.36 -1.38 -17.08
CA SER A 31 -5.61 -2.06 -17.43
C SER A 31 -5.38 -3.45 -18.03
N SER A 32 -4.35 -3.61 -18.88
CA SER A 32 -4.01 -4.91 -19.49
C SER A 32 -3.47 -5.96 -18.51
N LEU A 33 -3.10 -5.59 -17.29
CA LEU A 33 -2.63 -6.51 -16.24
C LEU A 33 -3.78 -7.05 -15.38
N LEU A 34 -5.00 -6.56 -15.61
CA LEU A 34 -6.16 -6.84 -14.78
C LEU A 34 -7.16 -7.71 -15.55
N SER A 35 -7.74 -8.67 -14.84
CA SER A 35 -8.91 -9.36 -15.35
C SER A 35 -10.15 -8.48 -15.23
N LYS A 36 -11.30 -8.94 -15.76
CA LYS A 36 -12.61 -8.32 -15.52
C LYS A 36 -12.91 -8.11 -14.03
N ARG A 37 -12.47 -9.02 -13.15
CA ARG A 37 -12.65 -8.87 -11.70
C ARG A 37 -11.70 -7.83 -11.12
N GLY A 38 -10.47 -7.77 -11.62
CA GLY A 38 -9.50 -6.71 -11.30
C GLY A 38 -10.04 -5.32 -11.63
N HIS A 39 -10.60 -5.14 -12.84
CA HIS A 39 -11.28 -3.89 -13.21
C HIS A 39 -12.39 -3.51 -12.24
N GLY A 40 -13.20 -4.48 -11.79
CA GLY A 40 -14.24 -4.23 -10.80
C GLY A 40 -13.70 -3.71 -9.45
N ILE A 41 -12.46 -4.06 -9.07
CA ILE A 41 -11.79 -3.50 -7.90
C ILE A 41 -11.35 -2.06 -8.16
N VAL A 42 -10.75 -1.79 -9.32
CA VAL A 42 -10.36 -0.42 -9.75
C VAL A 42 -11.57 0.51 -9.78
N ASP A 43 -12.65 0.12 -10.44
CA ASP A 43 -13.89 0.90 -10.54
C ASP A 43 -14.44 1.24 -9.15
N ARG A 44 -14.43 0.25 -8.24
CA ARG A 44 -14.87 0.43 -6.86
C ARG A 44 -13.95 1.39 -6.10
N ALA A 45 -12.63 1.27 -6.26
CA ALA A 45 -11.64 2.12 -5.62
C ALA A 45 -11.79 3.58 -6.08
N ILE A 46 -11.89 3.84 -7.38
CA ILE A 46 -12.07 5.19 -7.91
C ILE A 46 -13.44 5.76 -7.54
N LYS A 47 -14.51 4.95 -7.56
CA LYS A 47 -15.85 5.43 -7.22
C LYS A 47 -16.03 5.74 -5.73
N LYS A 48 -15.51 4.88 -4.84
CA LYS A 48 -15.81 4.93 -3.39
C LYS A 48 -14.61 5.34 -2.52
N GLY A 49 -13.40 5.24 -3.03
CA GLY A 49 -12.19 5.60 -2.31
C GLY A 49 -12.07 7.12 -2.11
N THR A 50 -11.42 7.48 -1.00
CA THR A 50 -11.17 8.88 -0.60
C THR A 50 -9.98 8.95 0.33
N VAL A 51 -9.20 10.03 0.24
CA VAL A 51 -8.09 10.31 1.16
C VAL A 51 -8.54 10.83 2.54
N GLY A 52 -9.84 11.01 2.76
CA GLY A 52 -10.39 11.67 3.97
C GLY A 52 -10.81 10.74 5.11
N GLY A 53 -10.70 9.43 4.95
CA GLY A 53 -11.08 8.50 6.01
C GLY A 53 -10.47 7.13 5.81
N ASP A 54 -10.23 6.42 6.91
CA ASP A 54 -9.47 5.17 6.94
C ASP A 54 -9.99 4.14 5.95
N VAL A 55 -11.30 3.85 5.99
CA VAL A 55 -11.91 2.88 5.07
C VAL A 55 -11.75 3.34 3.62
N GLY A 56 -12.08 4.60 3.31
CA GLY A 56 -11.99 5.13 1.96
C GLY A 56 -10.56 5.09 1.40
N MET A 57 -9.57 5.33 2.25
CA MET A 57 -8.16 5.35 1.90
C MET A 57 -7.64 3.93 1.64
N GLN A 58 -8.06 2.98 2.47
CA GLN A 58 -7.79 1.56 2.22
C GLN A 58 -8.38 1.11 0.89
N LEU A 59 -9.64 1.46 0.58
CA LEU A 59 -10.27 1.12 -0.70
C LEU A 59 -9.55 1.74 -1.89
N LEU A 60 -9.08 2.98 -1.74
CA LEU A 60 -8.44 3.73 -2.82
C LEU A 60 -7.11 3.08 -3.27
N PHE A 61 -6.40 2.44 -2.35
CA PHE A 61 -5.09 1.80 -2.58
C PHE A 61 -5.13 0.27 -2.68
N GLU A 62 -6.30 -0.37 -2.55
CA GLU A 62 -6.46 -1.80 -2.83
C GLU A 62 -5.92 -2.20 -4.23
N PRO A 63 -6.20 -1.45 -5.32
CA PRO A 63 -5.65 -1.78 -6.63
C PRO A 63 -4.12 -1.63 -6.69
N ALA A 64 -3.54 -0.65 -6.01
CA ALA A 64 -2.08 -0.49 -5.96
C ALA A 64 -1.39 -1.71 -5.33
N MET A 65 -1.99 -2.28 -4.29
CA MET A 65 -1.48 -3.51 -3.67
C MET A 65 -1.69 -4.77 -4.52
N LEU A 66 -2.76 -4.81 -5.32
CA LEU A 66 -2.94 -5.88 -6.30
C LEU A 66 -1.88 -5.78 -7.40
N LEU A 67 -1.68 -4.57 -7.93
CA LEU A 67 -0.71 -4.28 -8.98
C LEU A 67 0.73 -4.46 -8.51
N SER A 68 1.03 -4.32 -7.22
CA SER A 68 2.37 -4.60 -6.69
C SER A 68 2.83 -6.05 -6.89
N LEU A 69 1.96 -6.96 -7.32
CA LEU A 69 2.33 -8.33 -7.64
C LEU A 69 2.78 -8.51 -9.10
N VAL A 70 2.40 -7.60 -10.01
CA VAL A 70 2.53 -7.82 -11.47
C VAL A 70 3.00 -6.60 -12.27
N ALA A 71 2.87 -5.39 -11.73
CA ALA A 71 3.21 -4.16 -12.46
C ALA A 71 4.72 -3.95 -12.57
N THR A 72 5.11 -3.15 -13.57
CA THR A 72 6.50 -2.76 -13.79
C THR A 72 6.98 -1.77 -12.72
N GLN A 73 8.30 -1.65 -12.60
CA GLN A 73 8.95 -0.71 -11.69
C GLN A 73 8.49 0.73 -11.90
N ASP A 74 8.27 1.14 -13.15
CA ASP A 74 7.84 2.51 -13.47
C ASP A 74 6.43 2.81 -12.95
N VAL A 75 5.48 1.89 -13.18
CA VAL A 75 4.12 2.04 -12.66
C VAL A 75 4.11 2.07 -11.14
N LEU A 76 4.87 1.17 -10.49
CA LEU A 76 4.97 1.15 -9.03
C LEU A 76 5.61 2.42 -8.48
N TYR A 77 6.67 2.91 -9.13
CA TYR A 77 7.29 4.18 -8.79
C TYR A 77 6.29 5.34 -8.85
N ASP A 78 5.52 5.46 -9.93
CA ASP A 78 4.52 6.53 -10.06
C ASP A 78 3.39 6.39 -9.02
N LEU A 79 2.97 5.17 -8.69
CA LEU A 79 2.02 4.92 -7.60
C LEU A 79 2.60 5.37 -6.24
N ALA A 80 3.88 5.11 -5.98
CA ALA A 80 4.56 5.56 -4.77
C ALA A 80 4.71 7.10 -4.72
N VAL A 81 4.96 7.75 -5.85
CA VAL A 81 4.99 9.23 -5.94
C VAL A 81 3.62 9.79 -5.56
N VAL A 82 2.53 9.24 -6.10
CA VAL A 82 1.17 9.68 -5.70
C VAL A 82 0.92 9.42 -4.22
N ALA A 83 1.32 8.26 -3.69
CA ALA A 83 1.17 7.92 -2.28
C ALA A 83 1.93 8.90 -1.36
N LYS A 84 3.14 9.29 -1.76
CA LYS A 84 3.99 10.26 -1.04
C LYS A 84 3.37 11.65 -0.97
N ASP A 85 2.70 12.08 -2.04
CA ASP A 85 2.11 13.41 -2.15
C ASP A 85 0.83 13.58 -1.29
N ILE A 86 0.33 12.50 -0.68
CA ILE A 86 -0.85 12.57 0.20
C ILE A 86 -0.42 13.12 1.56
N PRO A 87 -0.98 14.26 2.00
CA PRO A 87 -0.56 14.91 3.24
C PRO A 87 -0.89 14.05 4.46
N PHE A 88 0.05 14.00 5.41
CA PHE A 88 -0.19 13.35 6.70
C PHE A 88 -1.07 14.21 7.59
N ILE A 89 -2.21 13.67 8.00
CA ILE A 89 -3.21 14.40 8.80
C ILE A 89 -3.18 14.01 10.29
N GLY A 90 -2.07 13.43 10.77
CA GLY A 90 -1.91 12.95 12.14
C GLY A 90 -2.60 11.63 12.47
N ASN A 91 -3.15 10.91 11.48
CA ASN A 91 -3.71 9.57 11.65
C ASN A 91 -2.91 8.54 10.83
N TYR A 92 -2.17 7.68 11.53
CA TYR A 92 -1.39 6.61 10.91
C TYR A 92 -2.24 5.55 10.21
N GLY A 93 -3.42 5.22 10.74
CA GLY A 93 -4.33 4.26 10.10
C GLY A 93 -4.71 4.72 8.69
N LEU A 94 -4.90 6.02 8.52
CA LEU A 94 -5.16 6.65 7.23
C LEU A 94 -3.93 6.64 6.32
N TRP A 95 -2.73 6.89 6.85
CA TRP A 95 -1.50 6.90 6.04
C TRP A 95 -0.97 5.50 5.70
N SER A 96 -1.32 4.47 6.48
CA SER A 96 -0.79 3.12 6.30
C SER A 96 -0.95 2.50 4.89
N PRO A 97 -2.00 2.79 4.09
CA PRO A 97 -2.05 2.32 2.71
C PRO A 97 -1.03 3.00 1.79
N CYS A 98 -0.68 4.27 2.04
CA CYS A 98 0.40 4.96 1.35
C CYS A 98 1.75 4.31 1.66
N GLU A 99 2.04 4.15 2.96
CA GLU A 99 3.27 3.51 3.45
C GLU A 99 3.47 2.15 2.80
N ALA A 100 2.42 1.33 2.78
CA ALA A 100 2.46 0.01 2.18
C ALA A 100 2.73 0.04 0.68
N THR A 101 2.17 1.01 -0.06
CA THR A 101 2.42 1.19 -1.49
C THR A 101 3.87 1.62 -1.75
N ILE A 102 4.39 2.54 -0.94
CA ILE A 102 5.80 2.97 -0.98
C ILE A 102 6.72 1.78 -0.65
N ALA A 103 6.40 1.00 0.38
CA ALA A 103 7.15 -0.18 0.80
C ALA A 103 7.16 -1.28 -0.27
N ALA A 104 6.02 -1.55 -0.90
CA ALA A 104 5.93 -2.49 -2.01
C ALA A 104 6.79 -2.04 -3.20
N THR A 105 6.78 -0.74 -3.49
CA THR A 105 7.61 -0.14 -4.54
C THR A 105 9.10 -0.24 -4.23
N TYR A 106 9.52 0.16 -3.02
CA TYR A 106 10.90 0.02 -2.56
C TYR A 106 11.39 -1.42 -2.70
N ARG A 107 10.58 -2.40 -2.29
CA ARG A 107 10.88 -3.81 -2.48
C ARG A 107 11.17 -4.17 -3.94
N HIS A 108 10.28 -3.78 -4.86
CA HIS A 108 10.45 -4.10 -6.28
C HIS A 108 11.69 -3.43 -6.89
N LEU A 109 11.96 -2.17 -6.54
CA LEU A 109 13.13 -1.43 -7.00
C LEU A 109 14.42 -2.08 -6.46
N MET A 110 14.46 -2.43 -5.18
CA MET A 110 15.60 -3.12 -4.57
C MET A 110 15.89 -4.47 -5.23
N ILE A 111 14.86 -5.30 -5.45
CA ILE A 111 15.02 -6.62 -6.09
C ILE A 111 15.54 -6.48 -7.52
N SER A 112 15.12 -5.44 -8.24
CA SER A 112 15.54 -5.20 -9.62
C SER A 112 16.85 -4.42 -9.75
N GLY A 113 17.46 -3.99 -8.64
CA GLY A 113 18.67 -3.16 -8.66
C GLY A 113 18.44 -1.76 -9.24
N ASP A 114 17.21 -1.25 -9.17
CA ASP A 114 16.86 0.06 -9.70
C ASP A 114 17.40 1.18 -8.79
N PRO A 115 18.15 2.17 -9.33
CA PRO A 115 18.77 3.22 -8.52
C PRO A 115 17.75 4.10 -7.78
N ARG A 116 16.49 4.17 -8.25
CA ARG A 116 15.42 4.91 -7.56
C ARG A 116 15.09 4.34 -6.18
N ALA A 117 15.49 3.11 -5.88
CA ALA A 117 15.24 2.48 -4.58
C ALA A 117 15.74 3.33 -3.40
N ALA A 118 16.91 3.97 -3.55
CA ALA A 118 17.49 4.81 -2.50
C ALA A 118 16.59 6.02 -2.17
N ASP A 119 16.01 6.65 -3.19
CA ASP A 119 15.10 7.77 -2.99
C ASP A 119 13.77 7.32 -2.39
N VAL A 120 13.22 6.17 -2.85
CA VAL A 120 11.96 5.62 -2.32
C VAL A 120 12.11 5.19 -0.87
N GLU A 121 13.28 4.69 -0.45
CA GLU A 121 13.57 4.33 0.95
C GLU A 121 13.34 5.52 1.90
N LEU A 122 13.74 6.73 1.48
CA LEU A 122 13.57 7.95 2.28
C LEU A 122 12.09 8.31 2.49
N TRP A 123 11.18 7.78 1.67
CA TRP A 123 9.74 8.03 1.77
C TRP A 123 9.03 7.07 2.73
N LEU A 124 9.72 6.05 3.25
CA LEU A 124 9.19 5.11 4.24
C LEU A 124 9.09 5.74 5.63
N SER A 125 9.79 6.84 5.88
CA SER A 125 9.60 7.65 7.07
C SER A 125 8.23 8.33 7.05
N LEU A 126 7.66 8.57 8.24
CA LEU A 126 6.40 9.33 8.34
C LEU A 126 6.55 10.69 7.64
N PRO A 127 5.56 11.11 6.82
CA PRO A 127 5.64 12.40 6.14
C PRO A 127 5.75 13.52 7.17
N GLU A 128 6.61 14.49 6.87
CA GLU A 128 6.82 15.66 7.72
C GLU A 128 5.50 16.40 7.92
N ASN A 129 5.15 16.70 9.18
CA ASN A 129 4.10 17.66 9.48
C ASN A 129 4.77 19.04 9.60
N ASP A 130 4.40 20.00 8.76
CA ASP A 130 4.96 21.36 8.71
C ASP A 130 6.49 21.45 8.49
N GLY A 131 7.08 20.58 7.67
CA GLY A 131 8.52 20.63 7.36
C GLY A 131 9.42 20.24 8.55
N ARG A 132 8.85 19.58 9.56
CA ARG A 132 9.59 18.97 10.65
C ARG A 132 9.58 17.45 10.43
N PRO A 133 10.77 16.81 10.35
CA PRO A 133 10.85 15.35 10.31
C PRO A 133 10.00 14.76 11.42
N GLY A 134 9.10 13.85 11.04
CA GLY A 134 8.51 12.95 12.03
C GLY A 134 9.65 12.28 12.80
N PRO A 135 9.48 11.99 14.11
CA PRO A 135 10.51 11.28 14.86
C PRO A 135 10.88 9.98 14.10
N PRO A 136 12.18 9.58 14.07
CA PRO A 136 12.73 8.69 13.05
C PRO A 136 11.96 7.39 12.79
N VAL A 137 11.23 6.87 13.78
CA VAL A 137 10.43 5.65 13.68
C VAL A 137 9.36 5.77 14.77
N ILE A 138 8.06 5.68 14.47
CA ILE A 138 7.08 5.38 15.54
C ILE A 138 7.29 3.92 15.91
N HIS A 139 8.21 3.72 16.85
CA HIS A 139 8.76 2.43 17.22
C HIS A 139 7.69 1.42 17.60
N GLN A 140 6.56 1.74 18.23
CA GLN A 140 5.77 0.66 18.81
C GLN A 140 4.97 -0.17 17.79
N ALA A 141 4.29 0.47 16.83
CA ALA A 141 3.61 -0.25 15.76
C ALA A 141 4.63 -0.93 14.83
N MET A 142 5.73 -0.23 14.52
CA MET A 142 6.79 -0.74 13.65
C MET A 142 7.57 -1.89 14.31
N THR A 143 7.96 -1.77 15.58
CA THR A 143 8.56 -2.85 16.39
C THR A 143 7.62 -4.04 16.50
N ASN A 144 6.31 -3.84 16.67
CA ASN A 144 5.37 -4.96 16.67
C ASN A 144 5.31 -5.65 15.29
N ARG A 145 5.32 -4.90 14.18
CA ARG A 145 5.44 -5.47 12.82
C ARG A 145 6.76 -6.20 12.61
N LEU A 146 7.87 -5.57 13.00
CA LEU A 146 9.23 -6.11 12.93
C LEU A 146 9.46 -7.31 13.83
N ASN A 147 8.64 -7.53 14.87
CA ASN A 147 8.70 -8.75 15.68
C ASN A 147 7.68 -9.80 15.23
N GLY A 148 6.97 -9.59 14.12
CA GLY A 148 5.99 -10.53 13.56
C GLY A 148 4.61 -10.53 14.25
N LEU A 149 4.39 -9.69 15.27
CA LEU A 149 3.17 -9.72 16.10
C LEU A 149 1.88 -9.36 15.33
N LEU A 150 1.97 -8.54 14.28
CA LEU A 150 0.81 -8.25 13.42
C LEU A 150 0.62 -9.32 12.34
N VAL A 151 1.70 -9.94 11.87
CA VAL A 151 1.60 -11.01 10.88
C VAL A 151 1.00 -12.29 11.45
N GLU A 152 1.09 -12.54 12.76
CA GLU A 152 0.35 -13.64 13.38
C GLU A 152 -1.18 -13.47 13.31
N GLN A 153 -1.70 -12.24 13.09
CA GLN A 153 -3.12 -12.03 12.80
C GLN A 153 -3.51 -12.44 11.38
N ILE A 154 -2.53 -12.68 10.50
CA ILE A 154 -2.72 -13.40 9.24
C ILE A 154 -2.99 -14.85 9.64
N ARG A 155 -4.25 -15.13 9.97
CA ARG A 155 -4.72 -16.49 10.20
C ARG A 155 -4.33 -17.35 9.01
N SER A 156 -4.22 -18.65 9.24
CA SER A 156 -4.12 -19.71 8.23
C SER A 156 -5.33 -19.76 7.27
N ASP A 157 -6.17 -18.73 7.25
CA ASP A 157 -7.34 -18.60 6.40
C ASP A 157 -6.86 -18.34 4.97
N VAL A 158 -6.31 -19.38 4.34
CA VAL A 158 -6.10 -19.43 2.90
C VAL A 158 -7.51 -19.45 2.30
N TYR A 159 -8.01 -18.28 1.93
CA TYR A 159 -9.30 -18.19 1.29
C TYR A 159 -9.20 -18.85 -0.08
N ALA A 160 -10.10 -19.80 -0.34
CA ALA A 160 -10.22 -20.40 -1.65
C ALA A 160 -10.82 -19.37 -2.63
N PRO A 161 -10.22 -19.18 -3.83
CA PRO A 161 -10.84 -18.41 -4.89
C PRO A 161 -12.18 -19.01 -5.33
N PRO A 162 -13.11 -18.20 -5.89
CA PRO A 162 -12.98 -16.75 -6.05
C PRO A 162 -13.23 -16.01 -4.73
N LEU A 163 -12.39 -15.03 -4.41
CA LEU A 163 -12.54 -14.24 -3.19
C LEU A 163 -13.82 -13.39 -3.24
N LYS A 164 -14.56 -13.36 -2.12
CA LYS A 164 -15.59 -12.34 -1.87
C LYS A 164 -14.91 -11.01 -1.50
N LEU A 165 -15.58 -9.88 -1.67
CA LEU A 165 -15.00 -8.56 -1.39
C LEU A 165 -14.35 -8.43 0.01
N PRO A 166 -14.96 -8.90 1.12
CA PRO A 166 -14.29 -8.83 2.42
C PRO A 166 -13.00 -9.66 2.50
N GLN A 167 -12.98 -10.82 1.86
CA GLN A 167 -11.80 -11.68 1.79
C GLN A 167 -10.71 -11.04 0.93
N PHE A 168 -11.08 -10.43 -0.20
CA PHE A 168 -10.17 -9.65 -1.03
C PHE A 168 -9.53 -8.51 -0.24
N SER A 169 -10.33 -7.69 0.46
CA SER A 169 -9.81 -6.60 1.30
C SER A 169 -8.85 -7.11 2.39
N TYR A 170 -9.12 -8.28 2.97
CA TYR A 170 -8.22 -8.90 3.93
C TYR A 170 -6.90 -9.36 3.29
N VAL A 171 -6.96 -9.97 2.10
CA VAL A 171 -5.75 -10.35 1.34
C VAL A 171 -4.93 -9.13 0.95
N MET A 172 -5.57 -8.01 0.58
CA MET A 172 -4.85 -6.75 0.34
C MET A 172 -4.22 -6.20 1.64
N ALA A 173 -4.92 -6.29 2.78
CA ALA A 173 -4.33 -5.93 4.06
C ALA A 173 -3.09 -6.77 4.40
N LYS A 174 -3.14 -8.08 4.13
CA LYS A 174 -2.00 -9.00 4.25
C LYS A 174 -0.82 -8.53 3.40
N LEU A 175 -1.04 -8.22 2.12
CA LEU A 175 0.03 -7.72 1.23
C LEU A 175 0.65 -6.42 1.75
N ARG A 176 -0.15 -5.52 2.33
CA ARG A 176 0.35 -4.28 2.92
C ARG A 176 1.33 -4.54 4.05
N GLU A 177 0.95 -5.43 4.98
CA GLU A 177 1.79 -5.78 6.12
C GLU A 177 3.10 -6.43 5.69
N LEU A 178 3.02 -7.38 4.75
CA LEU A 178 4.19 -8.04 4.18
C LEU A 178 5.14 -7.03 3.52
N SER A 179 4.59 -6.09 2.76
CA SER A 179 5.38 -5.05 2.08
C SER A 179 6.12 -4.16 3.07
N VAL A 180 5.43 -3.69 4.12
CA VAL A 180 6.05 -2.89 5.18
C VAL A 180 7.15 -3.67 5.90
N MET A 181 6.87 -4.91 6.30
CA MET A 181 7.89 -5.74 6.96
C MET A 181 9.11 -5.96 6.08
N TRP A 182 8.92 -6.24 4.79
CA TRP A 182 10.03 -6.44 3.86
C TRP A 182 10.90 -5.18 3.80
N ALA A 183 10.27 -4.01 3.66
CA ALA A 183 10.98 -2.73 3.55
C ALA A 183 11.85 -2.46 4.78
N PHE A 184 11.33 -2.69 5.99
CA PHE A 184 12.09 -2.49 7.23
C PHE A 184 13.01 -3.66 7.63
N GLY A 185 13.29 -4.59 6.71
CA GLY A 185 14.31 -5.64 6.89
C GLY A 185 13.78 -6.98 7.41
N GLY A 186 12.48 -7.09 7.70
CA GLY A 186 11.84 -8.31 8.18
C GLY A 186 12.11 -8.58 9.67
N SER A 187 12.06 -9.86 10.04
CA SER A 187 12.33 -10.35 11.39
C SER A 187 13.00 -11.73 11.38
N GLU A 188 13.44 -12.23 12.52
CA GLU A 188 13.93 -13.62 12.65
C GLU A 188 12.85 -14.64 12.22
N ALA A 189 11.59 -14.39 12.58
CA ALA A 189 10.46 -15.23 12.19
C ALA A 189 10.05 -15.02 10.73
N TRP A 190 10.20 -13.80 10.22
CA TRP A 190 9.76 -13.37 8.88
C TRP A 190 10.89 -12.67 8.13
N PRO A 191 11.93 -13.42 7.71
CA PRO A 191 12.99 -12.85 6.90
C PRO A 191 12.46 -12.52 5.49
N ARG A 192 13.12 -11.57 4.80
CA ARG A 192 12.72 -11.12 3.44
C ARG A 192 12.40 -12.27 2.47
N PRO A 193 13.20 -13.36 2.36
CA PRO A 193 12.87 -14.48 1.47
C PRO A 193 11.53 -15.15 1.79
N ARG A 194 11.20 -15.35 3.07
CA ARG A 194 9.90 -15.93 3.49
C ARG A 194 8.74 -15.00 3.13
N ILE A 195 8.93 -13.69 3.25
CA ILE A 195 7.93 -12.70 2.84
C ILE A 195 7.72 -12.75 1.31
N ASP A 196 8.81 -12.90 0.55
CA ASP A 196 8.76 -13.03 -0.91
C ASP A 196 8.00 -14.28 -1.36
N GLU A 197 8.27 -15.43 -0.72
CA GLU A 197 7.52 -16.67 -0.91
C GLU A 197 6.03 -16.47 -0.63
N GLN A 198 5.69 -15.76 0.45
CA GLN A 198 4.30 -15.50 0.82
C GLN A 198 3.58 -14.58 -0.19
N ASN A 199 4.27 -13.57 -0.74
CA ASN A 199 3.76 -12.73 -1.81
C ASN A 199 3.51 -13.54 -3.09
N ALA A 200 4.44 -14.41 -3.47
CA ALA A 200 4.29 -15.31 -4.61
C ALA A 200 3.08 -16.26 -4.43
N GLY A 201 2.91 -16.82 -3.22
CA GLY A 201 1.74 -17.65 -2.90
C GLY A 201 0.41 -16.90 -3.00
N ILE A 202 0.34 -15.64 -2.54
CA ILE A 202 -0.87 -14.80 -2.70
C ILE A 202 -1.18 -14.58 -4.18
N HIS A 203 -0.17 -14.18 -4.96
CA HIS A 203 -0.30 -13.96 -6.40
C HIS A 203 -0.87 -15.20 -7.10
N GLN A 204 -0.26 -16.36 -6.89
CA GLN A 204 -0.62 -17.58 -7.62
C GLN A 204 -1.93 -18.21 -7.16
N GLN A 205 -2.26 -18.12 -5.87
CA GLN A 205 -3.31 -18.95 -5.27
C GLN A 205 -4.57 -18.19 -4.86
N GLN A 206 -4.48 -16.88 -4.61
CA GLN A 206 -5.59 -16.13 -4.00
C GLN A 206 -6.14 -15.02 -4.89
N VAL A 207 -5.28 -14.36 -5.67
CA VAL A 207 -5.69 -13.20 -6.47
C VAL A 207 -5.49 -13.37 -7.97
N ALA A 208 -5.07 -14.56 -8.42
CA ALA A 208 -4.86 -14.85 -9.84
C ALA A 208 -6.11 -14.56 -10.69
N ASP A 209 -7.33 -14.75 -10.17
CA ASP A 209 -8.58 -14.45 -10.87
C ASP A 209 -8.84 -12.95 -11.08
N PHE A 210 -8.08 -12.07 -10.43
CA PHE A 210 -8.13 -10.62 -10.59
C PHE A 210 -7.08 -10.09 -11.58
N LEU A 211 -6.15 -10.93 -12.02
CA LEU A 211 -5.01 -10.59 -12.87
C LEU A 211 -5.16 -11.24 -14.26
N ALA A 212 -4.55 -10.62 -15.28
CA ALA A 212 -4.63 -11.06 -16.68
C ALA A 212 -3.56 -12.10 -17.06
#